data_AF-A0A413FV34-F1
#
_entry.id   AF-A0A413FV34-F1
#
_cell.length_a   1.000
_cell.length_b   1.000
_cell.length_c   1.000
_cell.angle_alpha   90.00
_cell.angle_beta   90.00
_cell.angle_gamma   90.00
#
_symmetry.space_group_name_H-M   'P 1'
#
loop_
_entity.id
_entity.type
_entity.pdbx_description
1 polymer ?
#
loop_
_entity_poly.entity_id
_entity_poly.type
_entity_poly.pdbx_seq_one_letter_code
_entity_poly.pdbx_strand_id
1 'polypeptide(L)'
;MRTGLTKREKTTDIWFDEKDPLIHIRTHNTALKKRLLAYSRRYPAICQQTDADPETGCMEFDIEKGRFSFRLTAPYSEERREAARQFAKENNAASRLK
;
A
#
# COMPACT_ATOMS: atom_id res chain seq x y z
N MET A 1 -12.87 13.25 -6.37
CA MET A 1 -11.93 14.37 -6.24
C MET A 1 -10.90 14.27 -7.36
N ARG A 2 -10.87 15.24 -8.29
CA ARG A 2 -9.87 15.30 -9.37
C ARG A 2 -8.69 16.12 -8.86
N THR A 3 -7.72 15.43 -8.26
CA THR A 3 -6.41 15.99 -7.96
C THR A 3 -5.73 16.23 -9.31
N GLY A 4 -5.25 17.43 -9.61
CA GLY A 4 -4.59 17.75 -10.90
C GLY A 4 -3.37 16.87 -11.25
N LEU A 5 -2.96 15.98 -10.33
CA LEU A 5 -1.89 15.01 -10.47
C LEU A 5 -2.27 13.78 -11.31
N THR A 6 -1.35 13.43 -12.21
CA THR A 6 -1.29 12.15 -12.93
C THR A 6 -1.08 10.98 -11.97
N LYS A 7 -1.33 9.74 -12.43
CA LYS A 7 -1.07 8.54 -11.61
C LYS A 7 0.40 8.38 -11.24
N ARG A 8 1.32 8.89 -12.07
CA ARG A 8 2.77 8.78 -11.85
C ARG A 8 3.25 9.74 -10.77
N GLU A 9 2.65 10.93 -10.69
CA GLU A 9 2.95 11.93 -9.66
C GLU A 9 2.39 11.55 -8.28
N LYS A 10 1.45 10.59 -8.22
CA LYS A 10 0.91 10.05 -6.97
C LYS A 10 1.86 9.02 -6.35
N THR A 11 3.03 9.49 -5.94
CA THR A 11 4.06 8.65 -5.31
C THR A 11 3.67 8.25 -3.88
N THR A 12 4.38 7.27 -3.36
CA THR A 12 4.36 6.94 -1.94
C THR A 12 5.79 6.86 -1.49
N ASP A 13 6.15 7.77 -0.61
CA ASP A 13 7.50 7.94 -0.12
C ASP A 13 7.52 7.45 1.32
N ILE A 14 8.50 6.59 1.62
CA ILE A 14 8.68 5.99 2.95
C ILE A 14 10.15 6.16 3.29
N TRP A 15 10.43 6.92 4.34
CA TRP A 15 11.81 7.17 4.78
C TRP A 15 11.92 7.09 6.30
N PHE A 16 13.08 6.63 6.74
CA PHE A 16 13.49 6.53 8.13
C PHE A 16 15.02 6.57 8.14
N ASP A 17 15.60 7.20 9.16
CA ASP A 17 17.05 7.14 9.39
C ASP A 17 17.37 6.08 10.45
N GLU A 18 18.63 5.90 10.84
CA GLU A 18 19.01 4.94 11.88
C GLU A 18 18.79 5.47 13.31
N LYS A 19 18.67 6.79 13.48
CA LYS A 19 18.66 7.47 14.78
C LYS A 19 17.26 7.53 15.38
N ASP A 20 16.28 7.93 14.59
CA ASP A 20 14.91 8.15 15.02
C ASP A 20 14.14 6.82 15.05
N PRO A 21 13.35 6.51 16.09
CA PRO A 21 12.51 5.30 16.11
C PRO A 21 11.33 5.33 15.12
N LEU A 22 11.10 6.41 14.39
CA LEU A 22 9.94 6.60 13.52
C LEU A 22 10.25 6.33 12.03
N ILE A 23 9.18 6.01 11.31
CA ILE A 23 9.10 5.98 9.85
C ILE A 23 8.13 7.06 9.43
N HIS A 24 8.57 7.90 8.51
CA HIS A 24 7.74 8.89 7.84
C HIS A 24 7.16 8.31 6.56
N ILE A 25 5.85 8.43 6.40
CA ILE A 25 5.11 7.92 5.25
C ILE A 25 4.32 9.07 4.63
N ARG A 26 4.64 9.41 3.39
CA ARG A 26 3.83 10.29 2.54
C ARG A 26 3.17 9.48 1.45
N THR A 27 1.84 9.57 1.30
CA THR A 27 1.14 8.73 0.33
C THR A 27 -0.11 9.35 -0.28
N HIS A 28 -0.28 9.14 -1.59
CA HIS A 28 -1.53 9.37 -2.31
C HIS A 28 -2.39 8.09 -2.41
N ASN A 29 -1.88 6.91 -2.00
CA ASN A 29 -2.56 5.63 -2.14
C ASN A 29 -3.77 5.54 -1.21
N THR A 30 -4.98 5.56 -1.77
CA THR A 30 -6.23 5.54 -1.01
C THR A 30 -6.37 4.36 -0.05
N ALA A 31 -5.94 3.16 -0.45
CA ALA A 31 -6.04 1.97 0.40
C ALA A 31 -5.06 2.06 1.58
N LEU A 32 -3.84 2.55 1.34
CA LEU A 32 -2.86 2.76 2.40
C LEU A 32 -3.30 3.86 3.37
N LYS A 33 -3.78 5.01 2.87
CA LYS A 33 -4.32 6.11 3.69
C LYS A 33 -5.41 5.63 4.65
N LYS A 34 -6.40 4.88 4.15
CA LYS A 34 -7.48 4.35 4.99
C LYS A 34 -6.97 3.43 6.09
N ARG A 35 -5.99 2.58 5.77
CA ARG A 35 -5.37 1.67 6.75
C ARG A 35 -4.57 2.42 7.80
N LEU A 36 -3.75 3.38 7.40
CA LEU A 36 -2.95 4.22 8.32
C LEU A 36 -3.86 5.06 9.22
N LEU A 37 -4.89 5.69 8.66
CA LEU A 37 -5.86 6.48 9.43
C LEU A 37 -6.64 5.64 10.44
N ALA A 38 -7.04 4.42 10.07
CA ALA A 38 -7.68 3.50 11.01
C ALA A 38 -6.70 3.04 12.11
N TYR A 39 -5.43 2.81 11.74
CA TYR A 39 -4.39 2.41 12.67
C TYR A 39 -4.03 3.52 13.67
N SER A 40 -3.84 4.75 13.20
CA SER A 40 -3.53 5.91 14.05
C SER A 40 -4.65 6.23 15.04
N ARG A 41 -5.92 6.13 14.60
CA ARG A 41 -7.07 6.28 15.50
C ARG A 41 -7.11 5.22 16.60
N ARG A 42 -6.65 4.00 16.31
CA ARG A 42 -6.64 2.90 17.27
C ARG A 42 -5.43 2.94 18.19
N TYR A 43 -4.29 3.41 17.70
CA TYR A 43 -3.02 3.44 18.42
C TYR A 43 -2.31 4.80 18.28
N PRO A 44 -2.87 5.87 18.87
CA PRO A 44 -2.37 7.25 18.67
C PRO A 44 -0.98 7.50 19.26
N ALA A 45 -0.53 6.66 20.21
CA ALA A 45 0.81 6.78 20.79
C ALA A 45 1.93 6.34 19.84
N ILE A 46 1.63 5.43 18.89
CA ILE A 46 2.65 4.78 18.04
C ILE A 46 2.47 5.10 16.55
N CYS A 47 1.35 5.69 16.16
CA CYS A 47 1.10 6.15 14.82
C CYS A 47 0.21 7.40 14.83
N GLN A 48 0.67 8.45 14.17
CA GLN A 48 -0.01 9.74 14.12
C GLN A 48 -0.08 10.24 12.69
N GLN A 49 -1.19 10.87 12.34
CA GLN A 49 -1.26 11.64 11.10
C GLN A 49 -0.64 13.01 11.36
N THR A 50 0.39 13.35 10.61
CA THR A 50 1.16 14.58 10.77
C THR A 50 0.67 15.67 9.83
N ASP A 51 0.22 15.30 8.63
CA ASP A 51 -0.33 16.23 7.66
C ASP A 51 -1.42 15.60 6.76
N ALA A 52 -2.24 16.45 6.15
CA ALA A 52 -3.11 16.11 5.04
C ALA A 52 -3.23 17.31 4.10
N ASP A 53 -2.86 17.10 2.84
CA ASP A 53 -3.05 18.07 1.78
C ASP A 53 -4.45 17.87 1.17
N PRO A 54 -5.40 18.80 1.42
CA PRO A 54 -6.76 18.70 0.91
C PRO A 54 -6.87 19.04 -0.59
N GLU A 55 -5.83 19.58 -1.23
CA GLU A 55 -5.81 19.91 -2.65
C GLU A 55 -5.33 18.72 -3.49
N THR A 56 -4.20 18.13 -3.10
CA THR A 56 -3.62 16.98 -3.81
C THR A 56 -4.12 15.62 -3.28
N GLY A 57 -4.78 15.63 -2.13
CA GLY A 57 -5.22 14.43 -1.43
C GLY A 57 -4.06 13.58 -0.90
N CYS A 58 -2.88 14.17 -0.69
CA CYS A 58 -1.77 13.52 0.00
C CYS A 58 -2.05 13.44 1.50
N MET A 59 -1.50 12.44 2.18
CA MET A 59 -1.49 12.38 3.64
C MET A 59 -0.13 11.92 4.13
N GLU A 60 0.26 12.44 5.28
CA GLU A 60 1.52 12.14 5.95
C GLU A 60 1.27 11.53 7.33
N PHE A 61 2.11 10.55 7.67
CA PHE A 61 2.02 9.82 8.92
C PHE A 61 3.40 9.52 9.46
N ASP A 62 3.50 9.56 10.78
CA ASP A 62 4.61 9.01 11.53
C ASP A 62 4.17 7.70 12.19
N ILE A 63 5.01 6.68 12.11
CA ILE A 63 4.75 5.38 12.72
C ILE A 63 6.03 4.79 13.31
N GLU A 64 5.95 4.17 14.49
CA GLU A 64 7.10 3.44 15.06
C GLU A 64 7.62 2.36 14.10
N LYS A 65 8.95 2.30 13.92
CA LYS A 65 9.64 1.36 13.01
C LYS A 65 9.18 -0.09 13.14
N GLY A 66 8.96 -0.56 14.37
CA GLY A 66 8.53 -1.94 14.63
C GLY A 66 7.09 -2.27 14.22
N ARG A 67 6.33 -1.29 13.72
CA ARG A 67 4.90 -1.42 13.39
C ARG A 67 4.61 -1.39 11.89
N PHE A 68 5.61 -1.04 11.08
CA PHE A 68 5.49 -0.99 9.64
C PHE A 68 6.51 -1.93 8.99
N SER A 69 6.05 -2.84 8.13
CA SER A 69 6.90 -3.85 7.51
C SER A 69 6.60 -4.01 6.03
N PHE A 70 7.66 -4.15 5.23
CA PHE A 70 7.55 -4.61 3.86
C PHE A 70 7.52 -6.14 3.81
N ARG A 71 6.52 -6.71 3.14
CA ARG A 71 6.47 -8.14 2.88
C ARG A 71 7.28 -8.44 1.63
N LEU A 72 8.41 -9.12 1.79
CA LEU A 72 9.14 -9.71 0.66
C LEU A 72 8.51 -11.06 0.32
N THR A 73 7.87 -11.15 -0.85
CA THR A 73 7.28 -12.39 -1.34
C THR A 73 8.16 -12.97 -2.43
N ALA A 74 8.57 -14.23 -2.28
CA ALA A 74 9.27 -14.93 -3.36
C ALA A 74 8.38 -14.95 -4.62
N PRO A 75 8.96 -14.72 -5.81
CA PRO A 75 8.22 -14.90 -7.04
C PRO A 75 7.71 -16.35 -7.13
N TYR A 76 6.57 -16.56 -7.79
CA TYR A 76 6.06 -17.90 -8.01
C TYR A 76 7.07 -18.75 -8.79
N SER A 77 7.26 -20.00 -8.35
CA SER A 77 7.99 -21.02 -9.11
C SER A 77 7.31 -21.28 -10.45
N GLU A 78 8.05 -21.78 -11.44
CA GLU A 78 7.49 -22.13 -12.75
C GLU A 78 6.35 -23.16 -12.61
N GLU A 79 6.47 -24.14 -11.71
CA GLU A 79 5.41 -25.10 -11.39
C GLU A 79 4.13 -24.40 -10.91
N ARG A 80 4.24 -23.40 -10.02
CA ARG A 80 3.08 -22.63 -9.56
C ARG A 80 2.52 -21.71 -10.63
N ARG A 81 3.38 -21.14 -11.48
CA ARG A 81 2.94 -20.35 -12.64
C ARG A 81 2.16 -21.22 -13.62
N GLU A 82 2.63 -22.45 -13.89
CA GLU A 82 1.96 -23.38 -14.78
C GLU A 82 0.64 -23.88 -14.20
N ALA A 83 0.60 -24.26 -12.92
CA ALA A 83 -0.64 -24.62 -12.24
C ALA A 83 -1.68 -23.48 -12.28
N ALA A 84 -1.26 -22.23 -12.04
CA ALA A 84 -2.14 -21.07 -12.16
C ALA A 84 -2.62 -20.83 -13.60
N ARG A 85 -1.77 -21.06 -14.61
CA ARG A 85 -2.14 -20.99 -16.03
C ARG A 85 -3.16 -22.06 -16.40
N GLN A 86 -2.96 -23.31 -15.97
CA GLN A 86 -3.89 -24.41 -16.22
C GLN A 86 -5.24 -24.15 -15.54
N PHE A 87 -5.23 -23.75 -14.27
CA PHE A 87 -6.44 -23.36 -13.56
C PHE A 87 -7.20 -22.22 -14.25
N ALA A 88 -6.48 -21.21 -14.77
CA ALA A 88 -7.09 -20.12 -15.52
C ALA A 88 -7.66 -20.56 -16.87
N LYS A 89 -7.03 -21.51 -17.58
CA LYS A 89 -7.57 -22.10 -18.82
C LYS A 89 -8.84 -22.91 -18.55
N GLU A 90 -8.83 -23.74 -17.51
CA GLU A 90 -9.97 -24.57 -17.11
C GLU A 90 -11.18 -23.74 -16.63
N ASN A 91 -10.92 -22.65 -15.90
CA ASN A 91 -11.96 -21.78 -15.36
C ASN A 91 -12.29 -20.55 -16.22
N ASN A 92 -11.69 -20.42 -17.42
CA ASN A 92 -11.99 -19.30 -18.28
C ASN A 92 -13.46 -19.37 -18.72
N ALA A 93 -14.26 -18.34 -18.42
CA ALA A 93 -15.70 -18.32 -18.65
C ALA A 93 -16.12 -18.58 -20.10
N ALA A 94 -15.20 -18.40 -21.06
CA ALA A 94 -15.39 -18.74 -22.47
C ALA A 94 -15.59 -20.25 -22.73
N SER A 95 -15.11 -21.15 -21.87
CA SER A 95 -15.31 -22.60 -22.01
C SER A 95 -16.64 -23.09 -21.41
N ARG A 96 -17.24 -22.31 -20.49
CA ARG A 96 -18.49 -22.64 -19.78
C ARG A 96 -19.77 -22.24 -20.53
N LEU A 97 -19.65 -21.66 -21.72
CA LEU A 97 -20.75 -21.19 -22.57
C LEU A 97 -21.00 -22.07 -23.82
N LYS A 98 -20.39 -23.27 -23.88
CA LYS A 98 -20.67 -24.26 -24.93
C LYS A 98 -21.44 -25.45 -24.37
#